data_AF-A0A511WCP7-F1
#
_entry.id   AF-A0A511WCP7-F1
#
_cell.length_a   1.000
_cell.length_b   1.000
_cell.length_c   1.000
_cell.angle_alpha   90.00
_cell.angle_beta   90.00
_cell.angle_gamma   90.00
#
_symmetry.space_group_name_H-M   'P 1'
#
loop_
_entity.id
_entity.type
_entity.pdbx_description
1 polymer ?
#
loop_
_entity_poly.entity_id
_entity_poly.type
_entity_poly.pdbx_seq_one_letter_code
_entity_poly.pdbx_strand_id
1 'polypeptide(L)' 'MLTYIEETLEKETFFELNATLAPDFMQHFNIKSVPCLIVFKEGEPVDRLYTFNSVPYLLKEMGPYLIEN' A
#
# COMPACT_ATOMS: atom_id res chain seq x y z
N MET A 1 1.32 -7.18 -9.79
CA MET A 1 2.31 -7.30 -8.69
C MET A 1 1.58 -7.47 -7.36
N LEU A 2 0.75 -6.49 -6.96
CA LEU A 2 -0.04 -6.58 -5.73
C LEU A 2 -0.99 -7.79 -5.73
N THR A 3 -1.72 -8.02 -6.83
CA THR A 3 -2.57 -9.21 -7.00
C THR A 3 -1.82 -10.53 -6.81
N TYR A 4 -0.58 -10.64 -7.31
CA TYR A 4 0.23 -11.84 -7.12
C TYR A 4 0.57 -12.06 -5.63
N ILE A 5 0.82 -10.97 -4.88
CA ILE A 5 1.05 -11.05 -3.43
C ILE A 5 -0.24 -11.53 -2.73
N GLU A 6 -1.40 -10.99 -3.10
CA GLU A 6 -2.69 -11.40 -2.53
C GLU A 6 -3.02 -12.86 -2.84
N GLU A 7 -2.82 -13.30 -4.07
CA GLU A 7 -2.98 -14.70 -4.50
C GLU A 7 -2.04 -15.63 -3.72
N THR A 8 -0.79 -15.20 -3.50
CA THR A 8 0.21 -15.99 -2.75
C THR A 8 -0.14 -16.08 -1.26
N LEU A 9 -0.75 -15.03 -0.69
CA LEU A 9 -1.15 -14.96 0.71
C LEU A 9 -2.58 -15.46 0.95
N GLU A 10 -3.32 -15.81 -0.11
CA GLU A 10 -4.76 -16.12 -0.08
C GLU A 10 -5.59 -15.08 0.69
N LYS A 11 -5.22 -13.79 0.55
CA LYS A 11 -5.79 -12.68 1.32
C LYS A 11 -5.93 -11.43 0.46
N GLU A 12 -7.16 -10.92 0.35
CA GLU A 12 -7.44 -9.61 -0.22
C GLU A 12 -7.06 -8.52 0.79
N THR A 13 -6.13 -7.63 0.44
CA THR A 13 -5.59 -6.63 1.38
C THR A 13 -5.25 -5.30 0.75
N PHE A 14 -5.09 -5.21 -0.58
CA PHE A 14 -4.77 -3.97 -1.26
C PHE A 14 -6.04 -3.34 -1.82
N PHE A 15 -6.20 -2.05 -1.55
CA PHE A 15 -7.24 -1.22 -2.13
C PHE A 15 -6.60 -0.19 -3.05
N GLU A 16 -7.18 0.01 -4.23
CA GLU A 16 -6.68 0.96 -5.21
C GLU A 16 -7.52 2.24 -5.22
N LEU A 17 -6.85 3.39 -5.27
CA LEU A 17 -7.45 4.70 -5.41
C LEU A 17 -6.76 5.45 -6.55
N ASN A 18 -7.55 5.94 -7.51
CA ASN A 18 -7.03 6.80 -8.56
C ASN A 18 -6.73 8.20 -7.98
N ALA A 19 -5.45 8.54 -7.88
CA ALA A 19 -4.98 9.80 -7.31
C ALA A 19 -5.59 11.05 -7.98
N THR A 20 -5.80 11.02 -9.30
CA THR A 20 -6.37 12.14 -10.05
C THR A 20 -7.86 12.36 -9.71
N LEU A 21 -8.56 11.29 -9.31
CA LEU A 21 -9.98 11.35 -8.94
C LEU A 21 -10.19 11.67 -7.45
N ALA A 22 -9.14 11.68 -6.64
CA ALA A 22 -9.23 11.88 -5.19
C ALA A 22 -8.22 12.91 -4.65
N PRO A 23 -8.20 14.15 -5.18
CA PRO A 23 -7.22 15.17 -4.78
C PRO A 23 -7.28 15.50 -3.27
N ASP A 24 -8.47 15.49 -2.67
CA ASP A 24 -8.64 15.74 -1.24
C ASP A 24 -7.96 14.66 -0.39
N PHE A 25 -8.03 13.39 -0.81
CA PHE A 25 -7.34 12.28 -0.13
C PHE A 25 -5.83 12.46 -0.22
N MET A 26 -5.32 12.82 -1.41
CA MET A 26 -3.90 13.08 -1.65
C MET A 26 -3.39 14.23 -0.76
N GLN A 27 -4.17 15.31 -0.65
CA GLN A 27 -3.84 16.45 0.20
C GLN A 27 -3.92 16.10 1.69
N HIS A 28 -5.00 15.45 2.12
CA HIS A 28 -5.23 15.08 3.53
C HIS A 28 -4.12 14.19 4.08
N PHE A 29 -3.72 13.16 3.34
CA PHE A 29 -2.64 12.25 3.74
C PHE A 29 -1.24 12.68 3.27
N ASN A 30 -1.15 13.90 2.73
CA ASN A 30 0.08 14.54 2.27
C ASN A 30 0.91 13.64 1.34
N ILE A 31 0.25 12.96 0.41
CA ILE A 31 0.86 12.02 -0.54
C ILE A 31 1.66 12.83 -1.57
N LYS A 32 2.98 12.62 -1.63
CA LYS A 32 3.90 13.46 -2.40
C LYS A 32 4.15 12.98 -3.83
N SER A 33 3.98 11.69 -4.08
CA SER A 33 4.22 11.07 -5.37
C SER A 33 3.38 9.80 -5.53
N VAL A 34 3.17 9.40 -6.78
CA VAL A 34 2.55 8.11 -7.14
C VAL A 34 3.54 7.30 -7.98
N PRO A 35 3.51 5.95 -7.92
CA PRO A 35 2.63 5.13 -7.07
C PRO A 35 3.00 5.20 -5.58
N CYS A 36 2.02 5.04 -4.69
CA CYS A 36 2.19 5.04 -3.24
C CYS A 36 1.36 3.90 -2.62
N LEU A 37 1.98 3.02 -1.84
CA LEU A 37 1.27 2.19 -0.87
C LEU A 37 1.22 2.96 0.45
N ILE A 38 0.06 2.95 1.09
CA ILE A 38 -0.13 3.51 2.42
C ILE A 38 -0.76 2.43 3.29
N VAL A 39 -0.21 2.25 4.48
CA VAL A 39 -0.70 1.26 5.44
C VAL A 39 -1.59 1.98 6.43
N PHE A 40 -2.82 1.49 6.57
CA PHE A 40 -3.77 1.96 7.58
C PHE A 40 -3.90 0.92 8.69
N LYS A 41 -3.84 1.37 9.95
CA LYS A 41 -4.22 0.59 11.12
C LYS A 41 -5.24 1.38 11.91
N GLU A 42 -6.41 0.79 12.15
CA GLU A 42 -7.51 1.43 12.89
C GLU A 42 -7.91 2.82 12.34
N GLY A 43 -7.82 2.99 11.01
CA GLY A 43 -8.12 4.24 10.32
C GLY A 43 -6.95 5.24 10.25
N GLU A 44 -5.86 4.99 10.95
CA GLU A 44 -4.70 5.88 10.98
C GLU A 44 -3.57 5.41 10.03
N PRO A 45 -2.95 6.31 9.27
CA PRO A 45 -1.84 5.97 8.37
C PRO A 45 -0.55 5.75 9.18
N VAL A 46 -0.04 4.52 9.18
CA VAL A 46 1.13 4.13 9.99
C VAL A 46 2.42 3.99 9.19
N ASP A 47 2.33 3.78 7.87
CA ASP A 47 3.51 3.64 7.00
C ASP A 47 3.18 3.99 5.54
N ARG A 48 4.22 4.24 4.74
CA ARG A 48 4.10 4.50 3.30
C ARG A 48 5.32 4.04 2.52
N LEU A 49 5.08 3.54 1.31
CA LEU A 49 6.12 3.18 0.35
C LEU A 49 5.84 3.81 -1.00
N TYR A 50 6.79 4.61 -1.49
CA TYR A 50 6.68 5.31 -2.77
C TYR A 50 7.38 4.60 -3.93
N THR A 51 8.05 3.48 -3.66
CA THR A 51 8.87 2.79 -4.66
C THR A 51 8.40 1.36 -4.84
N PHE A 52 7.92 1.05 -6.05
CA PHE A 52 7.32 -0.24 -6.40
C PHE A 52 8.27 -1.02 -7.31
N ASN A 53 9.42 -1.44 -6.75
CA ASN A 53 10.49 -2.03 -7.55
C ASN A 53 10.20 -3.47 -7.99
N SER A 54 9.79 -4.35 -7.07
CA SER A 54 9.57 -5.78 -7.33
C SER A 54 8.76 -6.45 -6.22
N VAL A 55 8.21 -7.64 -6.46
CA VAL A 55 7.50 -8.44 -5.44
C VAL A 55 8.38 -8.69 -4.20
N PRO A 56 9.63 -9.18 -4.32
CA PRO A 56 10.47 -9.42 -3.15
C PRO A 56 10.76 -8.14 -2.36
N TYR A 57 10.92 -7.00 -3.06
CA TYR A 57 11.12 -5.72 -2.40
C TYR A 57 9.87 -5.31 -1.60
N LEU A 58 8.68 -5.42 -2.20
CA LEU A 58 7.44 -5.14 -1.49
C LEU A 58 7.23 -6.04 -0.27
N LEU A 59 7.45 -7.35 -0.41
CA LEU A 59 7.32 -8.29 0.72
C LEU A 59 8.33 -8.00 1.83
N LYS A 60 9.54 -7.56 1.47
CA LYS A 60 10.56 -7.15 2.45
C LYS A 60 10.14 -5.90 3.23
N GLU A 61 9.68 -4.87 2.54
CA GLU A 61 9.36 -3.58 3.19
C GLU A 61 7.98 -3.59 3.87
N MET A 62 6.98 -4.24 3.28
CA MET A 62 5.60 -4.26 3.76
C MET A 62 5.23 -5.54 4.52
N GLY A 63 6.11 -6.54 4.56
CA GLY A 63 5.90 -7.82 5.25
C GLY A 63 5.32 -7.72 6.66
N PRO A 64 5.81 -6.80 7.53
CA PRO A 64 5.26 -6.60 8.88
C PRO A 64 3.77 -6.20 8.94
N TYR A 65 3.17 -5.80 7.82
CA TYR A 65 1.77 -5.40 7.71
C TYR A 65 0.92 -6.40 6.91
N LEU A 66 1.57 -7.23 6.09
CA LEU A 66 0.90 -8.20 5.22
C LEU A 66 0.75 -9.58 5.89
N ILE A 67 1.70 -9.93 6.77
CA ILE A 67 1.77 -11.22 7.43
C ILE A 67 1.44 -10.99 8.91
N GLU A 68 0.33 -11.58 9.37
CA GLU A 68 0.02 -11.66 10.81
C GLU A 68 0.95 -12.71 11.44
N ASN A 69 1.49 -12.43 12.64
CA ASN A 69 2.29 -13.40 13.40
C ASN A 69 1.41 -14.51 13.99
#